data_AF-A0A172ZF01-F1
#
_entry.id   AF-A0A172ZF01-F1
#
_cell.length_a   1.000
_cell.length_b   1.000
_cell.length_c   1.000
_cell.angle_alpha   90.00
_cell.angle_beta   90.00
_cell.angle_gamma   90.00
#
_symmetry.space_group_name_H-M   'P 1'
#
loop_
_entity.id
_entity.type
_entity.pdbx_description
1 polymer ?
#
loop_
_entity_poly.entity_id
_entity_poly.type
_entity_poly.pdbx_seq_one_letter_code
_entity_poly.pdbx_strand_id
1 'polypeptide(L)'
;MSNLPQDNYPPGQPGYNTGVVSFKEWMITMLLVAIPVVNLVMLFIWAFGGNAKLSKSNYAKATLIWMVIGIVVSIIFSVLFGAAIAGLSQYSTGTSY
;
A
#
# COMPACT_ATOMS: atom_id res chain seq x y z
N MET A 1 35.77 1.84 -3.72
CA MET A 1 34.43 1.37 -4.13
C MET A 1 34.00 2.25 -5.28
N SER A 2 34.01 1.73 -6.51
CA SER A 2 33.70 2.49 -7.73
C SER A 2 32.23 2.90 -7.76
N ASN A 3 31.96 4.20 -7.77
CA ASN A 3 30.65 4.74 -8.12
C ASN A 3 30.41 4.44 -9.61
N LEU A 4 29.72 3.34 -9.91
CA LEU A 4 29.27 3.07 -11.27
C LEU A 4 28.21 4.12 -11.62
N PRO A 5 28.38 4.92 -12.69
CA PRO A 5 27.36 5.81 -13.18
C PRO A 5 26.12 4.98 -13.54
N GLN A 6 24.99 5.23 -12.87
CA GLN A 6 23.71 4.58 -13.15
C GLN A 6 23.22 4.83 -14.60
N ASP A 7 23.86 5.74 -15.33
CA ASP A 7 23.56 6.07 -16.73
C ASP A 7 24.06 5.04 -17.75
N ASN A 8 24.80 4.00 -17.34
CA ASN A 8 25.32 2.97 -18.26
C ASN A 8 24.84 1.56 -17.90
N TYR A 9 23.54 1.41 -17.67
CA TYR A 9 22.91 0.09 -17.76
C TYR A 9 22.69 -0.26 -19.23
N PRO A 10 23.29 -1.36 -19.75
CA PRO A 10 23.06 -1.78 -21.13
C PRO A 10 21.57 -2.07 -21.34
N PRO A 11 20.92 -1.48 -22.36
CA PRO A 11 19.56 -1.84 -22.72
C PRO A 11 19.57 -3.29 -23.22
N GLY A 12 19.04 -4.21 -22.40
CA GLY A 12 18.95 -5.64 -22.76
C GLY A 12 19.39 -6.64 -21.69
N GLN A 13 19.67 -6.23 -20.44
CA GLN A 13 19.90 -7.18 -19.33
C GLN A 13 18.67 -8.09 -19.14
N PRO A 14 18.76 -9.40 -19.43
CA PRO A 14 17.64 -10.31 -19.23
C PRO A 14 17.37 -10.43 -17.73
N GLY A 15 16.26 -9.85 -17.26
CA GLY A 15 15.84 -9.92 -15.85
C GLY A 15 15.72 -8.57 -15.13
N TYR A 16 16.18 -7.45 -15.71
CA TYR A 16 16.06 -6.13 -15.07
C TYR A 16 14.91 -5.33 -15.70
N ASN A 17 13.67 -5.55 -15.24
CA ASN A 17 12.48 -4.76 -15.64
C ASN A 17 12.49 -3.36 -14.97
N THR A 18 13.50 -2.55 -15.27
CA THR A 18 13.73 -1.21 -14.69
C THR A 18 13.49 -0.05 -15.63
N GLY A 19 12.86 -0.33 -16.77
CA GLY A 19 12.25 0.73 -17.55
C GLY A 19 11.34 1.56 -16.65
N VAL A 20 11.68 2.84 -16.48
CA VAL A 20 10.90 3.81 -15.69
C VAL A 20 9.43 3.68 -16.07
N VAL A 21 8.56 3.53 -15.07
CA VAL A 21 7.12 3.45 -15.31
C VAL A 21 6.67 4.81 -15.83
N SER A 22 6.14 4.83 -17.06
CA SER A 22 5.70 6.08 -17.69
C SER A 22 4.49 6.66 -16.96
N PHE A 23 4.30 7.99 -17.08
CA PHE A 23 3.15 8.68 -16.50
C PHE A 23 1.80 8.05 -16.91
N LYS A 24 1.64 7.70 -18.19
CA LYS A 24 0.42 7.03 -18.70
C LYS A 24 0.17 5.68 -18.01
N GLU A 25 1.21 4.91 -17.73
CA GLU A 25 1.07 3.65 -16.99
C GLU A 25 0.64 3.86 -15.54
N TRP A 26 1.09 4.92 -14.89
CA TRP A 26 0.62 5.30 -13.56
C TRP A 26 -0.83 5.75 -13.56
N MET A 27 -1.26 6.49 -14.58
CA MET A 27 -2.66 6.89 -14.74
C MET A 27 -3.59 5.67 -14.86
N ILE A 28 -3.22 4.67 -15.65
CA ILE A 28 -3.98 3.41 -15.75
C ILE A 28 -3.95 2.66 -14.42
N THR A 29 -2.81 2.65 -13.72
CA THR A 29 -2.68 2.02 -12.41
C THR A 29 -3.64 2.65 -11.39
N MET A 30 -3.73 3.98 -11.35
CA MET A 30 -4.67 4.70 -10.47
C MET A 30 -6.13 4.40 -10.82
N LEU A 31 -6.46 4.25 -12.10
CA LEU A 31 -7.80 3.86 -12.53
C LEU A 31 -8.16 2.44 -12.05
N LEU A 32 -7.21 1.50 -12.11
CA LEU A 32 -7.41 0.14 -11.60
C LEU A 32 -7.56 0.10 -10.07
N VAL A 33 -6.79 0.93 -9.36
CA VAL A 33 -6.87 1.06 -7.89
C VAL A 33 -8.25 1.53 -7.45
N ALA A 34 -8.95 2.34 -8.26
CA ALA A 34 -10.31 2.80 -7.97
C ALA A 34 -11.35 1.67 -7.92
N ILE A 35 -11.06 0.51 -8.53
CA ILE A 35 -11.91 -0.69 -8.47
C ILE A 35 -11.40 -1.59 -7.34
N PRO A 36 -12.09 -1.70 -6.20
CA PRO A 36 -11.52 -2.30 -4.97
C PRO A 36 -11.04 -3.75 -5.13
N VAL A 37 -11.82 -4.58 -5.81
CA VAL A 37 -11.50 -6.00 -6.01
C VAL A 37 -10.33 -6.18 -6.96
N VAL A 38 -10.31 -5.42 -8.07
CA VAL A 38 -9.25 -5.47 -9.06
C VAL A 38 -7.94 -4.96 -8.47
N ASN A 39 -7.99 -3.88 -7.67
CA ASN A 39 -6.85 -3.34 -6.95
C ASN A 39 -6.16 -4.41 -6.09
N LEU A 40 -6.93 -5.11 -5.25
CA LEU A 40 -6.38 -6.16 -4.38
C LEU A 40 -5.70 -7.26 -5.20
N VAL A 41 -6.37 -7.80 -6.21
CA VAL A 41 -5.81 -8.85 -7.08
C VAL A 41 -4.53 -8.37 -7.78
N MET A 42 -4.53 -7.15 -8.31
CA MET A 42 -3.38 -6.60 -9.01
C MET A 42 -2.18 -6.39 -8.09
N LEU A 43 -2.40 -6.00 -6.82
CA LEU A 43 -1.35 -5.90 -5.81
C LEU A 43 -0.67 -7.25 -5.56
N PHE A 44 -1.43 -8.36 -5.45
CA PHE A 44 -0.83 -9.69 -5.32
C PHE A 44 -0.05 -10.10 -6.56
N ILE A 45 -0.60 -9.86 -7.76
CA ILE A 45 0.07 -10.15 -9.03
C ILE A 45 1.37 -9.36 -9.17
N TRP A 46 1.42 -8.09 -8.75
CA TRP A 46 2.64 -7.28 -8.83
C TRP A 46 3.64 -7.56 -7.70
N ALA A 47 3.16 -7.85 -6.49
CA ALA A 47 4.03 -8.13 -5.34
C ALA A 47 4.72 -9.48 -5.45
N PHE A 48 4.03 -10.49 -5.99
CA PHE A 48 4.49 -11.89 -6.03
C PHE A 48 4.66 -12.46 -7.44
N GLY A 49 4.11 -11.80 -8.47
CA GLY A 49 4.30 -12.21 -9.86
C GLY A 49 5.64 -11.74 -10.41
N GLY A 50 6.44 -12.67 -10.94
CA GLY A 50 7.80 -12.40 -11.45
C GLY A 50 7.90 -11.57 -12.73
N ASN A 51 6.78 -11.06 -13.27
CA ASN A 51 6.73 -10.35 -14.55
C ASN A 51 6.37 -8.85 -14.43
N ALA A 52 6.30 -8.31 -13.21
CA ALA A 52 6.05 -6.88 -13.00
C ALA A 52 7.33 -6.04 -13.07
N LYS A 53 7.20 -4.79 -13.55
CA LYS A 53 8.27 -3.78 -13.43
C LYS A 53 8.64 -3.59 -11.96
N LEU A 54 9.94 -3.39 -11.68
CA LEU A 54 10.44 -3.28 -10.30
C LEU A 54 9.71 -2.20 -9.49
N SER A 55 9.43 -1.05 -10.09
CA SER A 55 8.70 0.04 -9.45
C SER A 55 7.25 -0.34 -9.09
N LYS A 56 6.56 -1.13 -9.93
CA LYS A 56 5.19 -1.60 -9.64
C LYS A 56 5.18 -2.70 -8.58
N SER A 57 6.18 -3.58 -8.59
CA SER A 57 6.34 -4.58 -7.53
C SER A 57 6.61 -3.93 -6.17
N ASN A 58 7.51 -2.94 -6.12
CA ASN A 58 7.79 -2.20 -4.90
C ASN A 58 6.58 -1.41 -4.40
N TYR A 59 5.84 -0.76 -5.30
CA TYR A 59 4.57 -0.13 -4.97
C TYR A 59 3.60 -1.12 -4.34
N ALA A 60 3.43 -2.30 -4.94
CA ALA A 60 2.50 -3.29 -4.44
C ALA A 60 2.86 -3.82 -3.04
N LYS A 61 4.15 -4.11 -2.81
CA LYS A 61 4.67 -4.51 -1.49
C LYS A 61 4.48 -3.40 -0.44
N ALA A 62 4.73 -2.14 -0.81
CA ALA A 62 4.51 -0.99 0.06
C ALA A 62 3.04 -0.80 0.41
N THR A 63 2.13 -0.93 -0.57
CA THR A 63 0.68 -0.83 -0.31
C THR A 63 0.21 -1.95 0.62
N LEU A 64 0.72 -3.19 0.46
CA LEU A 64 0.43 -4.30 1.37
C LEU A 64 0.88 -4.01 2.80
N ILE A 65 2.10 -3.49 3.00
CA ILE A 65 2.57 -3.16 4.35
C ILE A 65 1.77 -2.01 4.97
N TRP A 66 1.41 -0.99 4.18
CA TRP A 66 0.55 0.11 4.64
C TRP A 66 -0.85 -0.37 5.02
N MET A 67 -1.42 -1.34 4.32
CA MET A 67 -2.70 -1.93 4.71
C MET A 67 -2.61 -2.64 6.06
N VAL A 68 -1.54 -3.41 6.30
CA VAL A 68 -1.32 -4.06 7.61
C VAL A 68 -1.13 -3.01 8.72
N ILE A 69 -0.31 -1.99 8.48
CA ILE A 69 -0.10 -0.89 9.42
C ILE A 69 -1.44 -0.18 9.71
N GLY A 70 -2.23 0.10 8.67
CA GLY A 70 -3.54 0.74 8.80
C GLY A 70 -4.51 -0.06 9.67
N ILE A 71 -4.51 -1.40 9.55
CA ILE A 71 -5.31 -2.28 10.40
C ILE A 71 -4.83 -2.22 11.87
N VAL A 72 -3.52 -2.25 12.11
CA VAL A 72 -2.99 -2.17 13.48
C VAL A 72 -3.33 -0.82 14.11
N VAL A 73 -3.15 0.27 13.37
CA VAL A 73 -3.50 1.61 13.82
C VAL A 73 -5.00 1.71 14.08
N SER A 74 -5.86 1.21 13.19
CA SER A 74 -7.32 1.30 13.39
C SER A 74 -7.77 0.56 14.65
N ILE A 75 -7.21 -0.62 14.94
CA ILE A 75 -7.50 -1.35 16.19
C ILE A 75 -7.13 -0.53 17.42
N ILE A 76 -5.92 0.06 17.44
CA ILE A 76 -5.47 0.89 18.57
C ILE A 76 -6.44 2.05 18.78
N PHE A 77 -6.79 2.77 17.71
CA PHE A 77 -7.74 3.87 17.78
C PHE A 77 -9.13 3.39 18.24
N SER A 78 -9.64 2.28 17.71
CA SER A 78 -10.94 1.73 18.13
C SER A 78 -10.99 1.40 19.61
N VAL A 79 -9.91 0.87 20.20
CA VAL A 79 -9.85 0.59 21.65
C VAL A 79 -9.81 1.88 22.46
N LEU A 80 -8.94 2.83 22.09
CA LEU A 80 -8.77 4.10 22.81
C LEU A 80 -10.06 4.94 22.78
N PHE A 81 -10.66 5.11 21.59
CA PHE A 81 -11.87 5.89 21.41
C PHE A 81 -13.12 5.15 21.87
N GLY A 82 -13.17 3.82 21.69
CA GLY A 82 -14.28 2.98 22.18
C GLY A 82 -14.40 3.03 23.70
N ALA A 83 -13.29 2.95 24.43
CA ALA A 83 -13.28 3.09 25.88
C ALA A 83 -13.72 4.49 26.34
N ALA A 84 -13.26 5.54 25.66
CA ALA A 84 -13.65 6.92 25.97
C ALA A 84 -15.16 7.16 25.76
N ILE A 85 -15.73 6.68 24.65
CA ILE A 85 -17.17 6.81 24.34
C ILE A 85 -18.02 5.98 25.31
N ALA A 86 -17.59 4.77 25.67
CA ALA A 86 -18.29 3.92 26.63
C ALA A 86 -18.32 4.57 28.03
N GLY A 87 -17.22 5.17 28.49
CA GLY A 87 -17.17 5.89 29.76
C GLY A 87 -18.10 7.11 29.80
N LEU A 88 -18.17 7.88 28.71
CA LEU A 88 -19.09 9.02 28.58
C LEU A 88 -20.57 8.57 28.56
N SER A 89 -20.85 7.45 27.92
CA SER A 89 -22.21 6.88 27.83
C SER A 89 -22.73 6.37 29.18
N GLN A 90 -21.82 5.86 30.04
CA GLN A 90 -22.13 5.46 31.41
C GLN A 90 -22.46 6.68 32.29
N TYR A 91 -21.74 7.79 32.12
CA TYR A 91 -22.03 9.03 32.85
C TYR A 91 -23.41 9.62 32.52
N SER A 92 -23.82 9.59 31.24
CA SER A 92 -25.16 10.06 30.84
C SER A 92 -26.32 9.17 31.30
N THR A 93 -26.07 7.89 31.58
CA THR A 93 -27.11 6.94 32.02
C THR A 93 -27.16 6.77 33.54
N GLY A 94 -26.05 6.98 34.26
CA GLY A 94 -25.98 6.89 35.73
C GLY A 94 -26.56 8.08 36.50
N THR A 95 -26.96 9.15 35.81
CA THR A 95 -27.55 10.37 36.40
C THR A 95 -29.08 10.46 36.24
N SER A 96 -29.72 9.37 35.77
CA SER A 96 -31.17 9.31 35.51
C SER A 96 -32.03 8.93 36.74
N TYR A 97 -31.55 9.16 37.97
CA TYR A 97 -32.35 9.14 39.20
C TYR A 97 -32.10 10.41 40.01
#